data_AF-A0A8B8IID0-F1
#
_entry.id   AF-A0A8B8IID0-F1
#
_cell.length_a   1.000
_cell.length_b   1.000
_cell.length_c   1.000
_cell.angle_alpha   90.00
_cell.angle_beta   90.00
_cell.angle_gamma   90.00
#
_symmetry.space_group_name_H-M   'P 1'
#
loop_
_entity.id
_entity.type
_entity.pdbx_description
1 polymer ?
#
loop_
_entity_poly.entity_id
_entity_poly.type
_entity_poly.pdbx_seq_one_letter_code
_entity_poly.pdbx_strand_id
1 'polypeptide(L)'
;MEREFRDYQRDKQNAAKTALRQLLLETRCITHRSLAAVREGPAAMQLIQDTLKHDARYTALDHITEERQQIITSYLEELEKKGPPPPPTATEPSRRAKQ
;
A
#
# COMPACT_ATOMS: atom_id res chain seq x y z
N MET A 1 -25.92 -1.30 -22.54
CA MET A 1 -26.44 -1.05 -21.18
C MET A 1 -25.84 -1.96 -20.11
N GLU A 2 -26.13 -3.26 -20.05
CA GLU A 2 -25.59 -4.12 -18.96
C GLU A 2 -24.05 -4.22 -18.94
N ARG A 3 -23.42 -4.34 -20.12
CA ARG A 3 -21.96 -4.39 -20.25
C ARG A 3 -21.30 -3.10 -19.73
N GLU A 4 -21.85 -1.95 -20.11
CA GLU A 4 -21.35 -0.63 -19.68
C GLU A 4 -21.54 -0.43 -18.18
N PHE A 5 -22.64 -0.91 -17.60
CA PHE A 5 -22.84 -0.88 -16.16
C PHE A 5 -21.81 -1.74 -15.42
N ARG A 6 -21.55 -2.96 -15.88
CA ARG A 6 -20.51 -3.84 -15.32
C ARG A 6 -19.10 -3.24 -15.45
N ASP A 7 -18.79 -2.66 -16.60
CA ASP A 7 -17.50 -1.97 -16.82
C ASP A 7 -17.37 -0.77 -15.88
N TYR A 8 -18.40 0.07 -15.75
CA TYR A 8 -18.42 1.19 -14.81
C TYR A 8 -18.22 0.77 -13.36
N GLN A 9 -18.89 -0.30 -12.91
CA GLN A 9 -18.70 -0.83 -11.56
C GLN A 9 -17.26 -1.30 -11.33
N ARG A 10 -16.68 -2.03 -12.29
CA ARG A 10 -15.29 -2.47 -12.23
C ARG A 10 -14.33 -1.29 -12.17
N ASP A 11 -14.54 -0.25 -12.98
CA ASP A 11 -13.67 0.92 -13.02
C ASP A 11 -13.76 1.72 -11.72
N LYS A 12 -14.96 1.85 -11.15
CA LYS A 12 -15.16 2.46 -9.83
C LYS A 12 -14.42 1.69 -8.73
N GLN A 13 -14.48 0.36 -8.76
CA GLN A 13 -13.75 -0.50 -7.82
C GLN A 13 -12.23 -0.36 -8.00
N ASN A 14 -11.74 -0.33 -9.24
CA ASN A 14 -10.32 -0.13 -9.53
C ASN A 14 -9.81 1.24 -9.07
N ALA A 15 -10.61 2.29 -9.22
CA ALA A 15 -10.31 3.61 -8.70
C ALA A 15 -10.19 3.59 -7.16
N ALA A 16 -11.12 2.93 -6.46
CA ALA A 16 -11.08 2.77 -5.01
C ALA A 16 -9.83 1.98 -4.55
N LYS A 17 -9.47 0.89 -5.24
CA LYS A 17 -8.22 0.13 -4.98
C LYS A 17 -6.97 1.00 -5.14
N THR A 18 -6.96 1.86 -6.16
CA THR A 18 -5.84 2.79 -6.41
C THR A 18 -5.76 3.87 -5.34
N ALA A 19 -6.90 4.39 -4.90
CA ALA A 19 -6.98 5.35 -3.82
C ALA A 19 -6.47 4.76 -2.49
N LEU A 20 -6.77 3.49 -2.19
CA LEU A 20 -6.19 2.79 -1.03
C LEU A 20 -4.67 2.70 -1.11
N ARG A 21 -4.10 2.43 -2.29
CA ARG A 21 -2.63 2.42 -2.46
C ARG A 21 -2.00 3.80 -2.19
N GLN A 22 -2.67 4.88 -2.61
CA GLN A 22 -2.21 6.24 -2.31
C GLN A 22 -2.28 6.54 -0.80
N LEU A 23 -3.37 6.15 -0.13
CA LEU A 23 -3.49 6.24 1.32
C LEU A 23 -2.32 5.52 2.03
N LEU A 24 -1.99 4.29 1.60
CA LEU A 24 -0.87 3.53 2.17
C LEU A 24 0.47 4.24 1.99
N LEU A 25 0.72 4.87 0.83
CA LEU A 25 1.91 5.69 0.58
C LEU A 25 1.99 6.94 1.46
N GLU A 26 0.85 7.55 1.76
CA GLU A 26 0.72 8.74 2.62
C GLU A 26 0.86 8.39 4.11
N THR A 27 0.58 7.14 4.49
CA THR A 27 0.56 6.68 5.89
C THR A 27 1.98 6.37 6.40
N ARG A 28 2.71 7.42 6.79
CA ARG A 28 4.14 7.35 7.17
C ARG A 28 4.50 6.42 8.34
N CYS A 29 3.55 6.06 9.19
CA CYS A 29 3.78 5.11 10.29
C CYS A 29 3.87 3.64 9.81
N ILE A 30 3.41 3.35 8.59
CA ILE A 30 3.61 2.05 7.94
C ILE A 30 4.98 2.06 7.25
N THR A 31 5.84 1.10 7.60
CA THR A 31 7.25 1.06 7.14
C THR A 31 7.66 -0.34 6.72
N HIS A 32 8.88 -0.50 6.21
CA HIS A 32 9.46 -1.81 5.87
C HIS A 32 9.48 -2.81 7.05
N ARG A 33 9.43 -2.33 8.30
CA ARG A 33 9.36 -3.18 9.51
C ARG A 33 7.95 -3.67 9.83
N SER A 34 6.92 -3.05 9.25
CA SER A 34 5.53 -3.36 9.53
C SER A 34 5.16 -4.79 9.12
N LEU A 35 5.77 -5.33 8.05
CA LEU A 35 5.53 -6.72 7.64
C LEU A 35 6.05 -7.72 8.69
N ALA A 36 7.25 -7.49 9.22
CA ALA A 36 7.81 -8.33 10.29
C ALA A 36 6.89 -8.31 11.53
N ALA A 37 6.42 -7.14 11.96
CA ALA A 37 5.50 -7.01 13.08
C ALA A 37 4.16 -7.75 12.85
N VAL A 38 3.64 -7.72 11.62
CA VAL A 38 2.43 -8.47 11.24
C VAL A 38 2.66 -9.98 11.28
N ARG A 39 3.86 -10.45 10.92
CA ARG A 39 4.23 -11.87 11.02
C ARG A 39 4.43 -12.33 12.47
N GLU A 40 4.85 -11.45 13.36
CA GLU A 40 4.99 -11.73 14.80
C GLU A 40 3.62 -11.89 15.50
N GLY A 41 2.58 -11.20 15.02
CA GLY A 41 1.24 -11.41 15.54
C GLY A 41 0.15 -10.52 14.92
N PRO A 42 -1.13 -10.87 15.17
CA PRO A 42 -2.28 -10.19 14.56
C PRO A 42 -2.47 -8.75 15.06
N ALA A 43 -1.93 -8.41 16.24
CA ALA A 43 -2.09 -7.09 16.84
C ALA A 43 -1.53 -5.96 15.96
N ALA A 44 -0.41 -6.20 15.25
CA ALA A 44 0.17 -5.22 14.36
C ALA A 44 -0.71 -4.95 13.14
N MET A 45 -1.35 -5.99 12.59
CA MET A 45 -2.31 -5.82 11.49
C MET A 45 -3.53 -5.03 11.96
N GLN A 46 -4.04 -5.33 13.15
CA GLN A 46 -5.17 -4.59 13.72
C GLN A 46 -4.85 -3.10 13.90
N LEU A 47 -3.64 -2.76 14.38
CA LEU A 47 -3.20 -1.38 14.51
C LEU A 47 -3.14 -0.65 13.15
N ILE A 48 -2.66 -1.33 12.10
CA ILE A 48 -2.66 -0.79 10.74
C ILE A 48 -4.10 -0.52 10.28
N GLN A 49 -5.01 -1.47 10.46
CA GLN A 49 -6.41 -1.29 10.10
C GLN A 49 -7.06 -0.16 10.90
N ASP A 50 -6.76 -0.05 12.20
CA ASP A 50 -7.27 1.00 13.08
C ASP A 50 -6.74 2.39 12.70
N THR A 51 -5.54 2.48 12.13
CA THR A 51 -5.00 3.72 11.59
C THR A 51 -5.74 4.13 10.31
N LEU A 52 -6.09 3.15 9.46
CA LEU A 52 -6.69 3.39 8.15
C LEU A 52 -8.22 3.57 8.19
N LYS A 53 -8.91 3.01 9.19
CA LYS A 53 -10.40 2.96 9.25
C LYS A 53 -11.11 4.31 9.24
N HIS A 54 -10.39 5.39 9.52
CA HIS A 54 -10.94 6.75 9.53
C HIS A 54 -10.86 7.44 8.16
N ASP A 55 -10.13 6.88 7.19
CA ASP A 55 -10.00 7.43 5.84
C ASP A 55 -11.07 6.85 4.90
N ALA A 56 -11.74 7.72 4.15
CA ALA A 56 -12.81 7.34 3.24
C ALA A 56 -12.35 6.35 2.14
N ARG A 57 -11.07 6.38 1.76
CA ARG A 57 -10.49 5.47 0.75
C ARG A 57 -10.38 4.03 1.26
N TYR A 58 -10.28 3.86 2.58
CA TYR A 58 -10.30 2.54 3.22
C TYR A 58 -11.72 1.98 3.36
N THR A 59 -12.67 2.82 3.81
CA THR A 59 -14.08 2.42 4.02
C THR A 59 -14.82 2.22 2.70
N ALA A 60 -14.41 2.89 1.61
CA ALA A 60 -14.93 2.65 0.26
C ALA A 60 -14.81 1.18 -0.20
N LEU A 61 -13.94 0.39 0.43
CA LEU A 61 -13.69 -1.02 0.13
C LEU A 61 -14.26 -1.98 1.20
N ASP A 62 -15.13 -1.51 2.12
CA ASP A 62 -15.73 -2.34 3.18
C ASP A 62 -16.53 -3.55 2.65
N HIS A 63 -17.05 -3.46 1.43
CA HIS A 63 -17.79 -4.55 0.78
C HIS A 63 -16.90 -5.65 0.18
N ILE A 64 -15.57 -5.45 0.16
CA ILE A 64 -14.56 -6.38 -0.39
C ILE A 64 -13.35 -6.45 0.54
N THR A 65 -13.60 -6.86 1.79
CA THR A 65 -12.61 -6.88 2.87
C THR A 65 -11.38 -7.73 2.56
N GLU A 66 -11.54 -8.87 1.88
CA GLU A 66 -10.44 -9.76 1.48
C GLU A 66 -9.50 -9.09 0.48
N GLU A 67 -10.03 -8.45 -0.57
CA GLU A 67 -9.21 -7.74 -1.56
C GLU A 67 -8.49 -6.54 -0.91
N ARG A 68 -9.17 -5.83 -0.01
CA ARG A 68 -8.57 -4.75 0.77
C ARG A 68 -7.40 -5.27 1.60
N GLN A 69 -7.59 -6.38 2.30
CA GLN A 69 -6.54 -7.01 3.10
C GLN A 69 -5.35 -7.44 2.23
N GLN A 70 -5.62 -8.00 1.05
CA GLN A 70 -4.58 -8.39 0.09
C GLN A 70 -3.76 -7.17 -0.38
N ILE A 71 -4.41 -6.04 -0.69
CA ILE A 71 -3.72 -4.80 -1.10
C ILE A 71 -2.79 -4.30 0.02
N ILE A 72 -3.24 -4.34 1.27
CA ILE A 72 -2.43 -3.94 2.43
C ILE A 72 -1.23 -4.88 2.57
N THR A 73 -1.45 -6.19 2.56
CA THR A 73 -0.38 -7.19 2.68
C THR A 73 0.64 -7.04 1.55
N SER A 74 0.22 -6.92 0.29
CA SER A 74 1.14 -6.73 -0.84
C SER A 74 1.94 -5.44 -0.73
N TYR A 75 1.36 -4.35 -0.22
CA TYR A 75 2.11 -3.13 0.04
C TYR A 75 3.19 -3.31 1.11
N LEU A 76 2.89 -4.06 2.18
CA LEU A 76 3.86 -4.39 3.22
C LEU A 76 5.03 -5.22 2.67
N GLU A 77 4.76 -6.18 1.79
CA GLU A 77 5.77 -7.00 1.09
C GLU A 77 6.66 -6.14 0.18
N GLU A 78 6.07 -5.19 -0.56
CA GLU A 78 6.82 -4.25 -1.36
C GLU A 78 7.73 -3.36 -0.51
N LEU A 79 7.26 -2.90 0.65
CA LEU A 79 8.06 -2.10 1.59
C LEU A 79 9.22 -2.91 2.17
N GLU A 80 8.99 -4.15 2.59
CA GLU A 80 10.04 -5.05 3.09
C GLU A 80 11.11 -5.28 2.02
N LYS A 81 10.71 -5.53 0.77
CA LYS A 81 11.64 -5.71 -0.36
C LYS A 81 12.43 -4.45 -0.69
N LYS A 82 11.80 -3.27 -0.61
CA LYS A 82 12.49 -1.98 -0.82
C LYS A 82 13.45 -1.65 0.32
N GLY A 83 13.20 -2.17 1.52
CA GLY A 83 13.99 -1.89 2.70
C GLY A 83 13.84 -0.43 3.19
N PRO A 84 14.72 0.04 4.09
CA PRO A 84 14.73 1.45 4.47
C PRO A 84 15.00 2.32 3.23
N PRO A 85 14.34 3.49 3.10
CA PRO A 85 14.64 4.41 2.01
C PRO A 85 16.14 4.72 2.02
N PRO A 86 16.80 4.78 0.84
CA PRO A 86 18.21 5.12 0.79
C PRO A 86 18.42 6.49 1.45
N PRO A 87 19.53 6.66 2.20
CA PRO A 87 19.81 7.94 2.83
C PRO A 87 19.84 9.04 1.76
N PRO A 88 19.36 10.26 2.05
CA PRO A 88 19.37 11.39 1.12
C PRO A 88 20.79 11.80 0.66
N THR A 89 21.82 11.17 1.22
CA THR A 89 23.22 11.27 0.81
C THR A 89 23.58 10.18 -0.20
N ALA A 90 23.02 10.27 -1.40
CA ALA A 90 23.58 9.65 -2.59
C ALA A 90 24.09 10.78 -3.50
N THR A 91 25.13 11.49 -3.06
CA THR A 91 25.93 12.32 -3.97
C THR A 91 26.55 11.36 -4.98
N GLU A 92 26.11 11.46 -6.23
CA GLU A 92 26.56 10.60 -7.33
C GLU A 92 28.11 10.60 -7.43
N PRO A 93 28.80 9.44 -7.45
CA PRO A 93 30.15 9.42 -7.96
C PRO A 93 30.06 9.47 -9.49
N SER A 94 30.45 10.60 -10.08
CA SER A 94 30.65 10.81 -11.51
C SER A 94 31.15 9.55 -12.21
N ARG A 95 30.41 9.12 -13.25
CA ARG A 95 30.83 8.09 -14.21
C ARG A 95 32.19 8.48 -14.79
N ARG A 96 33.28 7.93 -14.25
CA ARG A 96 34.56 7.91 -14.95
C ARG A 96 34.44 6.83 -16.03
N ALA A 97 34.04 7.25 -17.23
CA ALA A 97 34.25 6.48 -18.44
C ALA A 97 35.71 6.00 -18.45
N LYS A 98 35.92 4.69 -18.40
CA LYS A 98 37.21 4.11 -18.73
C LYS A 98 37.21 3.80 -20.22
N GLN A 99 38.26 4.36 -20.82
CA GLN A 99 38.79 4.24 -22.17
C GLN A 99 38.60 2.87 -22.80
#